data_AF-A0A7H4LXJ2-F1
#
_entry.id   AF-A0A7H4LXJ2-F1
#
_cell.length_a   1.000
_cell.length_b   1.000
_cell.length_c   1.000
_cell.angle_alpha   90.00
_cell.angle_beta   90.00
_cell.angle_gamma   90.00
#
_symmetry.space_group_name_H-M   'P 1'
#
loop_
_entity.id
_entity.type
_entity.pdbx_description
1 polymer ?
#
loop_
_entity_poly.entity_id
_entity_poly.type
_entity_poly.pdbx_seq_one_letter_code
_entity_poly.pdbx_strand_id
1 'polypeptide(L)'
;MIRAIVTDIEGTTSDIRFVHNVLFPYARERLAGFVTAQQFVDPVKTILDNLREEIAQPAASVEQLIATLFAFMDEDRKSTALKALQGIIWREGYVNGRLHRPPVS
;
A
#
# COMPACT_ATOMS: atom_id res chain seq x y z
N MET A 1 -7.82 -13.78 -20.76
CA MET A 1 -6.54 -14.54 -20.71
C MET A 1 -5.76 -14.01 -19.51
N ILE A 2 -5.54 -14.84 -18.49
CA ILE A 2 -4.90 -14.44 -17.22
C ILE A 2 -3.41 -14.16 -17.50
N ARG A 3 -2.97 -12.91 -17.32
CA ARG A 3 -1.54 -12.54 -17.28
C ARG A 3 -1.12 -12.45 -15.82
N ALA A 4 -0.92 -13.59 -15.19
CA ALA A 4 -0.25 -13.67 -13.89
C ALA A 4 1.07 -14.41 -14.13
N ILE A 5 2.14 -13.63 -14.35
CA ILE A 5 3.50 -14.18 -14.32
C ILE A 5 3.95 -14.03 -12.88
N VAL A 6 3.73 -15.08 -12.09
CA VAL A 6 4.51 -15.31 -10.87
C VAL A 6 5.84 -15.87 -11.35
N THR A 7 6.91 -15.07 -11.23
CA THR A 7 8.28 -15.54 -11.47
C THR A 7 8.95 -15.70 -10.12
N ASP A 8 9.47 -16.90 -9.90
CA ASP A 8 10.08 -17.43 -8.69
C ASP A 8 11.47 -16.82 -8.45
N ILE A 9 11.61 -16.11 -7.33
CA ILE A 9 12.68 -16.04 -6.32
C ILE A 9 14.13 -16.45 -6.71
N GLU A 10 14.75 -15.78 -7.66
CA GLU A 10 16.22 -15.60 -7.69
C GLU A 10 16.54 -14.12 -7.40
N GLY A 11 16.41 -13.70 -6.13
CA GLY A 11 16.51 -12.28 -5.80
C GLY A 11 16.25 -11.85 -4.35
N THR A 12 16.43 -12.74 -3.37
CA THR A 12 15.97 -12.54 -1.99
C THR A 12 16.48 -11.26 -1.31
N THR A 13 17.61 -10.68 -1.75
CA THR A 13 18.13 -9.38 -1.28
C THR A 13 17.77 -8.19 -2.17
N SER A 14 17.51 -8.40 -3.46
CA SER A 14 17.15 -7.33 -4.39
C SER A 14 15.67 -6.96 -4.26
N ASP A 15 14.78 -7.93 -4.04
CA ASP A 15 13.37 -7.67 -3.76
C ASP A 15 13.17 -6.93 -2.44
N ILE A 16 13.88 -7.33 -1.37
CA ILE A 16 13.80 -6.63 -0.07
C ILE A 16 14.26 -5.18 -0.19
N ARG A 17 15.42 -4.93 -0.83
CA ARG A 17 15.93 -3.56 -1.02
C ARG A 17 15.02 -2.74 -1.93
N PHE A 18 14.48 -3.32 -3.00
CA PHE A 18 13.55 -2.63 -3.89
C PHE A 18 12.23 -2.28 -3.17
N VAL A 19 11.71 -3.19 -2.37
CA VAL A 19 10.54 -2.94 -1.52
C VAL A 19 10.81 -1.76 -0.58
N HIS A 20 11.88 -1.81 0.22
CA HIS A 20 12.18 -0.76 1.20
C HIS A 20 12.61 0.57 0.59
N ASN A 21 13.37 0.57 -0.51
CA ASN A 21 13.95 1.80 -1.08
C ASN A 21 13.08 2.43 -2.17
N VAL A 22 12.12 1.69 -2.73
CA VAL A 22 11.28 2.16 -3.85
C VAL A 22 9.80 2.06 -3.52
N LEU A 23 9.29 0.87 -3.22
CA LEU A 23 7.85 0.67 -3.05
C LEU A 23 7.29 1.33 -1.78
N PHE A 24 8.00 1.23 -0.65
CA PHE A 24 7.60 1.87 0.60
C PHE A 24 7.58 3.41 0.48
N PRO A 25 8.66 4.08 0.02
CA PRO A 25 8.64 5.52 -0.19
C PRO A 25 7.55 5.97 -1.19
N TYR A 26 7.40 5.24 -2.30
CA TYR A 26 6.37 5.55 -3.31
C TYR A 26 4.96 5.49 -2.74
N ALA A 27 4.65 4.44 -1.95
CA ALA A 27 3.35 4.31 -1.30
C ALA A 27 3.15 5.39 -0.24
N ARG A 28 4.16 5.69 0.58
CA ARG A 28 4.08 6.71 1.63
C ARG A 28 3.71 8.07 1.07
N GLU A 29 4.39 8.49 -0.01
CA GLU A 29 4.16 9.79 -0.66
C GLU A 29 2.71 9.94 -1.17
N ARG A 30 2.10 8.85 -1.62
CA ARG A 30 0.78 8.85 -2.27
C ARG A 30 -0.38 8.52 -1.34
N LEU A 31 -0.11 7.87 -0.21
CA LEU A 31 -1.12 7.29 0.66
C LEU A 31 -2.19 8.32 1.07
N ALA A 32 -1.79 9.48 1.58
CA ALA A 32 -2.73 10.49 2.07
C ALA A 32 -3.65 11.02 0.95
N GLY A 33 -3.07 11.37 -0.20
CA GLY A 33 -3.84 11.84 -1.36
C GLY A 33 -4.76 10.75 -1.93
N PHE A 34 -4.26 9.52 -2.01
CA PHE A 34 -5.01 8.37 -2.50
C PHE A 34 -6.22 8.07 -1.61
N VAL A 35 -6.01 7.97 -0.29
CA VAL A 35 -7.08 7.71 0.68
C VAL A 35 -8.10 8.84 0.66
N THR A 36 -7.66 10.11 0.66
CA THR A 36 -8.58 11.26 0.63
C THR A 36 -9.44 11.25 -0.64
N ALA A 37 -8.85 10.94 -1.80
CA ALA A 37 -9.57 10.91 -3.07
C ALA A 37 -10.53 9.71 -3.20
N GLN A 38 -10.17 8.56 -2.64
CA GLN A 38 -10.91 7.31 -2.84
C GLN A 38 -11.67 6.82 -1.59
N GLN A 39 -11.75 7.60 -0.51
CA GLN A 39 -12.33 7.19 0.78
C GLN A 39 -13.77 6.61 0.71
N PHE A 40 -14.54 6.97 -0.32
CA PHE A 40 -15.92 6.51 -0.52
C PHE A 40 -16.08 5.44 -1.61
N VAL A 41 -14.98 5.04 -2.26
CA VAL A 41 -14.98 4.11 -3.40
C VAL A 41 -14.52 2.74 -2.93
N ASP A 42 -15.21 1.68 -3.34
CA ASP A 42 -14.73 0.32 -3.09
C ASP A 42 -13.54 -0.03 -4.01
N PRO A 43 -12.52 -0.76 -3.50
CA PRO A 43 -12.46 -1.39 -2.18
C PRO A 43 -11.92 -0.49 -1.05
N VAL A 44 -11.53 0.75 -1.33
CA VAL A 44 -10.86 1.64 -0.36
C VAL A 44 -11.76 1.93 0.84
N LYS A 45 -13.04 2.23 0.61
CA LYS A 45 -14.01 2.42 1.70
C LYS A 45 -14.04 1.23 2.65
N THR A 46 -14.22 0.01 2.12
CA THR A 46 -14.23 -1.23 2.89
C THR A 46 -12.90 -1.44 3.65
N ILE A 47 -11.76 -1.10 3.04
CA ILE A 47 -10.46 -1.20 3.72
C ILE A 47 -10.36 -0.21 4.89
N LEU A 48 -10.87 1.02 4.76
CA LEU A 48 -10.89 2.00 5.85
C LEU A 48 -11.82 1.57 6.98
N ASP A 49 -12.95 0.95 6.67
CA ASP A 49 -13.88 0.41 7.67
C ASP A 49 -13.21 -0.74 8.44
N ASN A 50 -12.52 -1.66 7.75
CA ASN A 50 -11.71 -2.70 8.41
C ASN A 50 -10.59 -2.11 9.28
N LEU A 51 -9.96 -1.01 8.85
CA LEU A 51 -8.95 -0.33 9.67
C LEU A 51 -9.55 0.25 10.95
N ARG A 52 -10.75 0.85 10.90
CA ARG A 52 -11.46 1.34 12.08
C ARG A 52 -11.72 0.23 13.09
N GLU A 53 -12.10 -0.95 12.61
CA GLU A 53 -12.26 -2.15 13.45
C GLU A 53 -10.91 -2.63 14.01
N GLU A 54 -9.85 -2.68 13.19
CA GLU A 54 -8.50 -3.11 13.60
C GLU A 54 -7.93 -2.24 14.74
N ILE A 55 -8.25 -0.95 14.74
CA ILE A 55 -7.79 -0.01 15.78
C ILE A 55 -8.81 0.24 16.88
N ALA A 56 -9.96 -0.45 16.84
CA ALA A 56 -11.09 -0.27 17.74
C ALA A 56 -11.58 1.19 17.84
N GLN A 57 -11.54 1.95 16.74
CA GLN A 57 -12.01 3.33 16.65
C GLN A 57 -13.03 3.49 15.51
N PRO A 58 -14.31 3.09 15.71
CA PRO A 58 -15.34 3.15 14.69
C PRO A 58 -15.69 4.60 14.25
N ALA A 59 -15.41 5.58 15.11
CA ALA A 59 -15.66 7.00 14.83
C ALA A 59 -14.44 7.73 14.25
N ALA A 60 -13.34 7.03 13.93
CA ALA A 60 -12.13 7.67 13.42
C ALA A 60 -12.39 8.36 12.07
N SER A 61 -11.99 9.63 11.98
CA SER A 61 -12.00 10.41 10.75
C SER A 61 -10.95 9.89 9.78
N VAL A 62 -11.09 10.23 8.50
CA VAL A 62 -10.11 9.81 7.48
C VAL A 62 -8.72 10.37 7.76
N GLU A 63 -8.61 11.58 8.30
CA GLU A 63 -7.32 12.16 8.71
C GLU A 63 -6.66 11.34 9.83
N GLN A 64 -7.44 10.90 10.83
CA GLN A 64 -6.95 10.03 11.90
C GLN A 64 -6.52 8.67 11.37
N LEU A 65 -7.27 8.10 10.42
CA LEU A 65 -6.88 6.85 9.76
C LEU A 65 -5.58 7.01 8.96
N ILE A 66 -5.41 8.11 8.21
CA ILE A 66 -4.17 8.41 7.48
C ILE A 66 -2.99 8.53 8.46
N ALA A 67 -3.14 9.27 9.55
CA ALA A 67 -2.12 9.38 10.58
C ALA A 67 -1.77 8.01 11.19
N THR A 68 -2.77 7.18 11.41
CA THR A 68 -2.59 5.81 11.94
C THR A 68 -1.86 4.92 10.95
N LEU A 69 -2.19 4.99 9.66
CA LEU A 69 -1.48 4.26 8.62
C LEU A 69 -0.01 4.70 8.51
N PHE A 70 0.29 6.00 8.66
CA PHE A 70 1.67 6.47 8.71
C PHE A 70 2.41 5.95 9.93
N ALA A 71 1.78 5.96 11.11
CA ALA A 71 2.36 5.34 12.31
C ALA A 71 2.63 3.85 12.08
N PHE A 72 1.72 3.12 11.43
CA PHE A 72 1.94 1.71 11.10
C PHE A 72 3.11 1.50 10.14
N MET A 73 3.32 2.41 9.18
CA MET A 73 4.49 2.36 8.31
C MET A 73 5.79 2.64 9.07
N ASP A 74 5.77 3.58 10.01
CA ASP A 74 6.95 3.97 10.81
C ASP A 74 7.32 2.90 11.84
N GLU A 75 6.33 2.20 12.38
CA GLU A 75 6.49 1.08 13.32
C GLU A 75 6.76 -0.27 12.64
N ASP A 76 6.78 -0.33 11.30
CA ASP A 76 6.75 -1.58 10.52
C ASP A 76 5.65 -2.55 11.00
N ARG A 77 4.49 -1.99 11.41
CA ARG A 77 3.38 -2.74 11.97
C ARG A 77 2.67 -3.52 10.86
N LYS A 78 2.45 -4.80 11.11
CA LYS A 78 1.70 -5.69 10.22
C LYS A 78 0.19 -5.41 10.33
N SER A 79 -0.33 -4.51 9.49
CA SER A 79 -1.78 -4.29 9.31
C SER A 79 -2.25 -4.83 7.95
N THR A 80 -3.39 -5.51 7.96
CA THR A 80 -4.03 -6.03 6.74
C THR A 80 -4.53 -4.88 5.87
N ALA A 81 -5.13 -3.85 6.48
CA ALA A 81 -5.63 -2.69 5.77
C ALA A 81 -4.50 -1.88 5.12
N LEU A 82 -3.39 -1.67 5.84
CA LEU A 82 -2.21 -0.99 5.30
C LEU A 82 -1.66 -1.73 4.07
N LYS A 83 -1.48 -3.05 4.17
CA LYS A 83 -0.97 -3.86 3.05
C LYS A 83 -1.89 -3.81 1.83
N ALA A 84 -3.20 -3.83 2.05
CA ALA A 84 -4.17 -3.72 0.96
C ALA A 84 -4.06 -2.38 0.23
N LEU A 85 -3.99 -1.26 0.95
CA LEU A 85 -3.82 0.07 0.35
C LEU A 85 -2.49 0.20 -0.39
N GLN A 86 -1.39 -0.25 0.21
CA GLN A 86 -0.07 -0.26 -0.44
C GLN A 86 -0.10 -1.05 -1.75
N GLY A 87 -0.72 -2.23 -1.77
CA GLY A 87 -0.89 -3.04 -2.97
C GLY A 87 -1.64 -2.33 -4.09
N ILE A 88 -2.72 -1.61 -3.76
CA ILE A 88 -3.48 -0.83 -4.76
C ILE A 88 -2.63 0.32 -5.32
N ILE A 89 -1.97 1.07 -4.45
CA ILE A 89 -1.12 2.21 -4.85
C ILE A 89 0.05 1.74 -5.74
N TRP A 90 0.69 0.62 -5.39
CA TRP A 90 1.75 0.04 -6.22
C TRP A 90 1.22 -0.38 -7.59
N ARG A 91 0.06 -1.04 -7.63
CA ARG A 91 -0.58 -1.46 -8.89
C ARG A 91 -0.85 -0.26 -9.80
N GLU A 92 -1.40 0.82 -9.26
CA GLU A 92 -1.60 2.05 -10.03
C GLU A 92 -0.27 2.63 -10.52
N GLY A 93 0.79 2.58 -9.72
CA GLY A 93 2.11 3.02 -10.14
C GLY A 93 2.68 2.20 -11.30
N TYR A 94 2.52 0.88 -11.29
CA TYR A 94 2.95 0.02 -12.40
C TYR A 94 2.10 0.24 -13.66
N VAL A 95 0.78 0.38 -13.53
CA VAL A 95 -0.12 0.59 -14.66
C VAL A 95 0.14 1.94 -15.34
N ASN A 96 0.41 2.99 -14.56
CA ASN A 96 0.70 4.33 -15.08
C ASN A 96 2.17 4.51 -15.51
N GLY A 97 2.99 3.46 -15.49
CA GLY A 97 4.42 3.54 -15.83
C GLY A 97 5.26 4.40 -14.88
N ARG A 98 4.75 4.71 -13.68
CA ARG A 98 5.48 5.47 -12.65
C ARG A 98 6.40 4.58 -11.82
N LEU A 99 6.05 3.32 -11.66
CA LEU A 99 6.90 2.27 -11.12
C LEU A 99 7.37 1.38 -12.27
N HIS A 100 8.68 1.22 -12.37
CA HIS A 100 9.31 0.27 -13.28
C HIS A 100 9.77 -0.95 -12.47
N ARG A 101 9.67 -2.15 -13.05
CA ARG A 101 10.25 -3.36 -12.46
C ARG A 101 11.75 -3.12 -12.23
N PRO A 102 12.36 -3.58 -11.13
CA PRO A 102 13.81 -3.51 -10.98
C PRO A 102 14.49 -4.13 -12.21
N PRO A 103 15.59 -3.54 -12.72
CA PRO A 103 16.32 -4.13 -13.83
C PRO A 103 16.74 -5.55 -13.43
N VAL A 104 16.37 -6.51 -14.26
CA VAL A 104 16.92 -7.86 -14.21
C VAL A 104 18.35 -7.75 -14.77
N SER A 105 19.34 -7.82 -13.88
CA SER A 105 20.74 -7.99 -14.30
C SER A 105 21.00 -9.44 -14.68
#